data_AF-A0A4Q2XUL9-F1
#
_entry.id   AF-A0A4Q2XUL9-F1
#
_cell.length_a   1.000
_cell.length_b   1.000
_cell.length_c   1.000
_cell.angle_alpha   90.00
_cell.angle_beta   90.00
_cell.angle_gamma   90.00
#
_symmetry.space_group_name_H-M   'P 1'
#
loop_
_entity.id
_entity.type
_entity.pdbx_description
1 polymer ?
#
loop_
_entity_poly.entity_id
_entity_poly.type
_entity_poly.pdbx_seq_one_letter_code
_entity_poly.pdbx_strand_id
1 'polypeptide(L)'
;AQAVRDFMVYFRTRAAEVGAPHLKMEWYDAMAESGNRSFQNAFTNSNDGFMKSGTNVTDTGNTLAAHEMFLNFWWWGTSNPANSRALALTRGVNPYDLYAGIWTENYRKYGVTPDANSANEITIDWPKLFPEGAPHNTSVGLFGAETPWFKAQSPAGGVTQDQIYWSGPNSDPANTTPPSGSNTPNWFGLAHYIPANSPLTQLPFITNFNTGQGNFYKINGTTVMTGPWTNLGTQDILPTWRWIVTSPGAKTLAPSIDFAESYYGGSALKVAGALTAGVTQDIKLYQTRLPITADTNLKLIYKPGAVNDAQIRVGFAFEDAPGTMVYSNPTSTSSTSGWTTFNVPMASYAGRSLAVITLRFSSAAGASGFNTTIGRIQISDGAVVTPQAPSALALEGKMLNPDEAFSTTLRLKWTISSSPVLYYNVFHRRDAGAGSPRVWLGATANNYFVAQDVRRFGTESDGFIEVEAVGPDHGVSTPTTTPSATFQFEPYPNLHRPLITSY
;
A
#
# COMPACT_ATOMS: atom_id res chain seq x y z
N ALA A 1 35.52 -12.71 9.48
CA ALA A 1 34.22 -13.43 9.49
C ALA A 1 33.70 -13.60 10.92
N GLN A 2 34.49 -14.19 11.83
CA GLN A 2 34.07 -14.42 13.22
C GLN A 2 33.49 -13.18 13.91
N ALA A 3 34.20 -12.05 13.92
CA ALA A 3 33.71 -10.82 14.56
C ALA A 3 32.36 -10.31 14.01
N VAL A 4 32.05 -10.57 12.72
CA VAL A 4 30.75 -10.22 12.12
C VAL A 4 29.64 -11.11 12.68
N ARG A 5 29.89 -12.42 12.81
CA ARG A 5 28.94 -13.33 13.45
C ARG A 5 28.75 -13.04 14.93
N ASP A 6 29.84 -12.74 15.64
CA ASP A 6 29.77 -12.34 17.05
C ASP A 6 28.92 -11.07 17.21
N PHE A 7 29.07 -10.11 16.30
CA PHE A 7 28.21 -8.94 16.25
C PHE A 7 26.74 -9.27 16.00
N MET A 8 26.42 -10.21 15.09
CA MET A 8 25.04 -10.66 14.86
C MET A 8 24.43 -11.29 16.11
N VAL A 9 25.17 -12.18 16.78
CA VAL A 9 24.74 -12.80 18.04
C VAL A 9 24.55 -11.75 19.14
N TYR A 10 25.50 -10.82 19.26
CA TYR A 10 25.40 -9.68 20.17
C TYR A 10 24.17 -8.83 19.87
N PHE A 11 23.91 -8.49 18.62
CA PHE A 11 22.75 -7.71 18.20
C PHE A 11 21.44 -8.38 18.63
N ARG A 12 21.29 -9.69 18.39
CA ARG A 12 20.08 -10.42 18.78
C ARG A 12 19.89 -10.45 20.29
N THR A 13 20.96 -10.74 21.01
CA THR A 13 20.95 -10.75 22.48
C THR A 13 20.57 -9.37 23.02
N ARG A 14 21.22 -8.33 22.51
CA ARG A 14 20.99 -6.96 22.95
C ARG A 14 19.59 -6.46 22.59
N ALA A 15 19.09 -6.80 21.39
CA ALA A 15 17.74 -6.48 20.97
C ALA A 15 16.70 -7.08 21.93
N ALA A 16 16.89 -8.34 22.37
CA ALA A 16 16.03 -8.95 23.37
C ALA A 16 16.14 -8.26 24.74
N GLU A 17 17.35 -7.95 25.22
CA GLU A 17 17.58 -7.27 26.51
C GLU A 17 16.93 -5.89 26.60
N VAL A 18 16.91 -5.13 25.50
CA VAL A 18 16.29 -3.79 25.47
C VAL A 18 14.80 -3.83 25.09
N GLY A 19 14.18 -5.01 25.07
CA GLY A 19 12.76 -5.18 24.76
C GLY A 19 12.40 -4.94 23.29
N ALA A 20 13.36 -5.05 22.37
CA ALA A 20 13.18 -4.92 20.93
C ALA A 20 13.43 -6.23 20.15
N PRO A 21 12.91 -7.41 20.58
CA PRO A 21 13.17 -8.68 19.91
C PRO A 21 12.57 -8.79 18.49
N HIS A 22 11.76 -7.80 18.08
CA HIS A 22 11.21 -7.68 16.73
C HIS A 22 12.24 -7.17 15.71
N LEU A 23 13.35 -6.59 16.15
CA LEU A 23 14.42 -6.17 15.25
C LEU A 23 15.14 -7.38 14.67
N LYS A 24 15.14 -7.47 13.35
CA LYS A 24 15.76 -8.56 12.60
C LYS A 24 17.04 -8.12 11.90
N MET A 25 17.87 -9.09 11.56
CA MET A 25 19.08 -8.90 10.75
C MET A 25 19.07 -9.91 9.63
N GLU A 26 19.07 -9.40 8.41
CA GLU A 26 19.23 -10.18 7.18
C GLU A 26 20.70 -10.12 6.74
N TRP A 27 21.28 -11.27 6.42
CA TRP A 27 22.64 -11.38 5.92
C TRP A 27 22.63 -11.57 4.40
N TYR A 28 23.39 -10.77 3.66
CA TYR A 28 23.56 -10.98 2.23
C TYR A 28 24.67 -11.99 1.99
N ASP A 29 24.41 -13.03 1.19
CA ASP A 29 25.38 -14.03 0.74
C ASP A 29 26.49 -13.36 -0.11
N ALA A 30 27.50 -12.80 0.56
CA ALA A 30 28.64 -12.14 -0.07
C ALA A 30 29.96 -12.52 0.59
N MET A 31 30.13 -12.27 1.89
CA MET A 31 31.34 -12.65 2.61
C MET A 31 31.23 -14.12 3.03
N ALA A 32 32.17 -14.96 2.62
CA ALA A 32 32.27 -16.32 3.10
C ALA A 32 32.91 -16.38 4.50
N GLU A 33 32.87 -17.55 5.13
CA GLU A 33 33.48 -17.80 6.43
C GLU A 33 35.01 -17.63 6.44
N SER A 34 35.65 -17.77 5.28
CA SER A 34 37.06 -17.41 5.08
C SER A 34 37.34 -15.91 5.25
N GLY A 35 36.30 -15.09 5.17
CA GLY A 35 36.35 -13.63 5.19
C GLY A 35 36.46 -12.97 3.82
N ASN A 36 36.65 -13.75 2.77
CA ASN A 36 36.68 -13.23 1.40
C ASN A 36 35.27 -12.98 0.86
N ARG A 37 35.14 -12.03 -0.07
CA ARG A 37 33.94 -11.90 -0.89
C ARG A 37 33.84 -13.10 -1.84
N SER A 38 32.89 -13.99 -1.61
CA SER A 38 32.65 -15.21 -2.37
C SER A 38 31.16 -15.55 -2.32
N PHE A 39 30.41 -15.04 -3.30
CA PHE A 39 28.99 -15.33 -3.49
C PHE A 39 28.79 -16.83 -3.73
N GLN A 40 28.00 -17.49 -2.87
CA GLN A 40 27.69 -18.91 -3.03
C GLN A 40 26.46 -19.12 -3.92
N ASN A 41 25.61 -18.11 -4.04
CA ASN A 41 24.28 -18.12 -4.66
C ASN A 41 23.36 -19.17 -4.04
N ALA A 42 23.66 -19.58 -2.80
CA ALA A 42 23.04 -20.69 -2.10
C ALA A 42 23.47 -20.67 -0.63
N PHE A 43 22.73 -21.38 0.21
CA PHE A 43 23.16 -21.69 1.56
C PHE A 43 24.11 -22.89 1.52
N THR A 44 25.37 -22.71 1.95
CA THR A 44 26.45 -23.71 1.85
C THR A 44 27.31 -23.72 3.11
N ASN A 45 28.20 -24.71 3.25
CA ASN A 45 29.19 -24.74 4.35
C ASN A 45 30.18 -23.56 4.33
N SER A 46 30.20 -22.76 3.25
CA SER A 46 31.05 -21.58 3.15
C SER A 46 30.40 -20.33 3.74
N ASN A 47 29.10 -20.38 4.07
CA ASN A 47 28.35 -19.24 4.61
C ASN A 47 27.31 -19.63 5.69
N ASP A 48 27.20 -20.90 6.09
CA ASP A 48 26.16 -21.36 7.02
C ASP A 48 26.35 -20.83 8.45
N GLY A 49 27.59 -20.55 8.85
CA GLY A 49 27.93 -19.89 10.12
C GLY A 49 27.25 -18.54 10.31
N PHE A 50 26.87 -17.84 9.23
CA PHE A 50 26.14 -16.57 9.34
C PHE A 50 24.66 -16.72 9.70
N MET A 51 24.08 -17.92 9.56
CA MET A 51 22.74 -18.24 10.06
C MET A 51 22.79 -18.96 11.41
N LYS A 52 23.77 -19.86 11.58
CA LYS A 52 23.90 -20.65 12.80
C LYS A 52 25.37 -20.81 13.17
N SER A 53 25.78 -20.24 14.29
CA SER A 53 27.15 -20.28 14.79
C SER A 53 27.24 -21.08 16.08
N GLY A 54 28.31 -21.85 16.22
CA GLY A 54 28.82 -22.30 17.52
C GLY A 54 29.80 -21.30 18.11
N THR A 55 30.43 -21.71 19.20
CA THR A 55 31.42 -20.92 19.95
C THR A 55 32.69 -20.61 19.15
N ASN A 56 32.98 -21.36 18.07
CA ASN A 56 34.10 -21.15 17.14
C ASN A 56 33.65 -21.27 15.68
N VAL A 57 34.45 -20.72 14.75
CA VAL A 57 34.24 -20.66 13.29
C VAL A 57 33.89 -22.02 12.65
N THR A 58 34.29 -23.13 13.25
CA THR A 58 34.08 -24.49 12.69
C THR A 58 33.01 -25.29 13.43
N ASP A 59 32.47 -24.77 14.53
CA ASP A 59 31.41 -25.44 15.28
C ASP A 59 30.07 -24.93 14.78
N THR A 60 29.22 -25.81 14.24
CA THR A 60 27.81 -25.52 14.05
C THR A 60 27.08 -25.68 15.39
N GLY A 61 27.33 -24.79 16.34
CA GLY A 61 26.63 -24.78 17.63
C GLY A 61 25.19 -24.29 17.51
N ASN A 62 24.44 -24.30 18.61
CA ASN A 62 23.00 -24.01 18.61
C ASN A 62 22.63 -22.51 18.58
N THR A 63 23.59 -21.60 18.45
CA THR A 63 23.32 -20.16 18.53
C THR A 63 22.99 -19.60 17.15
N LEU A 64 21.76 -19.14 16.98
CA LEU A 64 21.33 -18.50 15.74
C LEU A 64 21.97 -17.10 15.62
N ALA A 65 22.64 -16.84 14.49
CA ALA A 65 23.36 -15.58 14.22
C ALA A 65 22.45 -14.56 13.52
N ALA A 66 22.36 -14.56 12.18
CA ALA A 66 21.36 -13.78 11.47
C ALA A 66 19.95 -14.38 11.64
N HIS A 67 18.92 -13.56 11.37
CA HIS A 67 17.54 -14.03 11.32
C HIS A 67 17.21 -14.61 9.94
N GLU A 68 17.73 -13.98 8.90
CA GLU A 68 17.37 -14.22 7.51
C GLU A 68 18.66 -14.14 6.65
N MET A 69 18.71 -14.82 5.51
CA MET A 69 19.80 -14.70 4.54
C MET A 69 19.27 -14.44 3.14
N PHE A 70 19.68 -13.34 2.53
CA PHE A 70 19.48 -13.07 1.11
C PHE A 70 20.54 -13.81 0.30
N LEU A 71 20.13 -14.87 -0.40
CA LEU A 71 20.99 -15.64 -1.30
C LEU A 71 21.23 -14.83 -2.57
N ASN A 72 22.48 -14.79 -3.02
CA ASN A 72 22.82 -14.05 -4.22
C ASN A 72 22.16 -14.64 -5.48
N PHE A 73 22.08 -13.85 -6.55
CA PHE A 73 21.14 -14.08 -7.64
C PHE A 73 21.33 -15.39 -8.42
N TRP A 74 22.55 -15.92 -8.53
CA TRP A 74 22.91 -16.98 -9.51
C TRP A 74 22.61 -18.44 -9.09
N TRP A 75 21.37 -18.71 -8.68
CA TRP A 75 20.93 -19.98 -8.06
C TRP A 75 20.30 -21.03 -9.01
N TRP A 76 20.39 -20.87 -10.33
CA TRP A 76 19.83 -21.81 -11.31
C TRP A 76 20.83 -22.88 -11.77
N GLY A 77 22.03 -22.95 -11.20
CA GLY A 77 23.06 -23.92 -11.55
C GLY A 77 23.17 -25.08 -10.56
N THR A 78 24.40 -25.40 -10.17
CA THR A 78 24.74 -26.32 -9.07
C THR A 78 24.40 -25.73 -7.70
N SER A 79 24.61 -24.41 -7.54
CA SER A 79 24.00 -23.61 -6.47
C SER A 79 22.51 -23.53 -6.77
N ASN A 80 21.67 -24.28 -6.06
CA ASN A 80 20.22 -24.24 -6.24
C ASN A 80 19.44 -24.22 -4.91
N PRO A 81 18.19 -23.71 -4.90
CA PRO A 81 17.41 -23.60 -3.67
C PRO A 81 17.10 -24.95 -3.01
N ALA A 82 16.98 -26.04 -3.76
CA ALA A 82 16.74 -27.38 -3.21
C ALA A 82 17.92 -27.88 -2.34
N ASN A 83 19.16 -27.64 -2.80
CA ASN A 83 20.37 -27.94 -2.03
C ASN A 83 20.45 -27.06 -0.77
N SER A 84 20.09 -25.77 -0.90
CA SER A 84 20.04 -24.83 0.22
C SER A 84 19.04 -25.29 1.29
N ARG A 85 17.84 -25.71 0.87
CA ARG A 85 16.81 -26.29 1.74
C ARG A 85 17.33 -27.52 2.47
N ALA A 86 17.91 -28.47 1.75
CA ALA A 86 18.41 -29.71 2.32
C ALA A 86 19.45 -29.41 3.41
N LEU A 87 20.42 -28.55 3.13
CA LEU A 87 21.44 -28.15 4.10
C LEU A 87 20.83 -27.41 5.29
N ALA A 88 19.94 -26.43 5.06
CA ALA A 88 19.27 -25.68 6.12
C ALA A 88 18.57 -26.60 7.13
N LEU A 89 17.83 -27.60 6.64
CA LEU A 89 17.19 -28.62 7.47
C LEU A 89 18.21 -29.40 8.31
N THR A 90 19.36 -29.81 7.74
CA THR A 90 20.42 -30.48 8.51
C THR A 90 21.07 -29.57 9.56
N ARG A 91 21.03 -28.25 9.35
CA ARG A 91 21.53 -27.25 10.29
C ARG A 91 20.48 -26.80 11.30
N GLY A 92 19.22 -27.23 11.17
CA GLY A 92 18.13 -26.72 12.01
C GLY A 92 17.83 -25.24 11.76
N VAL A 93 18.10 -24.74 10.55
CA VAL A 93 17.68 -23.43 10.05
C VAL A 93 16.39 -23.65 9.26
N ASN A 94 15.38 -22.79 9.47
CA ASN A 94 14.17 -22.86 8.67
C ASN A 94 14.50 -22.48 7.22
N PRO A 95 14.23 -23.33 6.21
CA PRO A 95 14.53 -22.99 4.81
C PRO A 95 13.85 -21.71 4.32
N TYR A 96 12.75 -21.29 4.96
CA TYR A 96 12.05 -20.04 4.65
C TYR A 96 12.74 -18.78 5.22
N ASP A 97 13.76 -18.94 6.06
CA ASP A 97 14.63 -17.82 6.46
C ASP A 97 15.72 -17.55 5.40
N LEU A 98 15.79 -18.36 4.34
CA LEU A 98 16.65 -18.15 3.18
C LEU A 98 15.83 -17.52 2.05
N TYR A 99 16.29 -16.42 1.48
CA TYR A 99 15.60 -15.65 0.45
C TYR A 99 16.39 -15.76 -0.85
N ALA A 100 15.94 -16.61 -1.77
CA ALA A 100 16.55 -16.76 -3.09
C ALA A 100 16.40 -15.44 -3.87
N GLY A 101 17.51 -14.73 -4.05
CA GLY A 101 17.52 -13.41 -4.68
C GLY A 101 17.16 -13.47 -6.16
N ILE A 102 16.26 -12.59 -6.59
CA ILE A 102 15.95 -12.31 -7.99
C ILE A 102 16.28 -10.85 -8.22
N TRP A 103 17.15 -10.57 -9.19
CA TRP A 103 17.47 -9.21 -9.60
C TRP A 103 16.41 -8.73 -10.60
N THR A 104 15.43 -7.97 -10.10
CA THR A 104 14.34 -7.42 -10.90
C THR A 104 14.56 -5.98 -11.37
N GLU A 105 15.62 -5.31 -10.92
CA GLU A 105 16.11 -3.99 -11.38
C GLU A 105 16.48 -3.94 -12.88
N ASN A 106 16.16 -4.95 -13.68
CA ASN A 106 16.39 -4.91 -15.12
C ASN A 106 15.28 -4.10 -15.81
N TYR A 107 15.64 -2.90 -16.25
CA TYR A 107 14.79 -1.92 -16.93
C TYR A 107 14.06 -2.44 -18.19
N ARG A 108 14.28 -3.69 -18.65
CA ARG A 108 13.89 -4.11 -20.00
C ARG A 108 12.88 -5.26 -20.08
N LYS A 109 12.87 -6.24 -19.17
CA LYS A 109 12.03 -7.45 -19.37
C LYS A 109 11.69 -8.20 -18.08
N TYR A 110 10.42 -8.58 -17.91
CA TYR A 110 10.00 -9.47 -16.82
C TYR A 110 10.42 -10.93 -17.10
N GLY A 111 10.67 -11.71 -16.04
CA GLY A 111 10.99 -13.15 -16.17
C GLY A 111 12.46 -13.47 -16.44
N VAL A 112 13.33 -12.47 -16.42
CA VAL A 112 14.78 -12.63 -16.61
C VAL A 112 15.59 -11.85 -15.56
N THR A 113 16.83 -12.25 -15.35
CA THR A 113 17.82 -11.59 -14.48
C THR A 113 19.14 -11.39 -15.27
N PRO A 114 20.02 -10.44 -14.89
CA PRO A 114 21.34 -10.31 -15.52
C PRO A 114 22.22 -11.55 -15.31
N ASP A 115 23.01 -11.91 -16.33
CA ASP A 115 24.08 -12.90 -16.22
C ASP A 115 25.33 -12.27 -15.59
N ALA A 116 25.94 -12.93 -14.59
CA ALA A 116 27.17 -12.48 -13.94
C ALA A 116 28.37 -12.49 -14.90
N ASN A 117 28.32 -13.36 -15.91
CA ASN A 117 29.46 -13.68 -16.75
C ASN A 117 29.40 -13.03 -18.14
N SER A 118 28.35 -12.26 -18.43
CA SER A 118 28.16 -11.61 -19.72
C SER A 118 27.19 -10.43 -19.64
N ALA A 119 27.01 -9.70 -20.75
CA ALA A 119 25.97 -8.67 -20.87
C ALA A 119 24.57 -9.27 -21.19
N ASN A 120 24.41 -10.59 -21.08
CA ASN A 120 23.17 -11.28 -21.46
C ASN A 120 22.17 -11.37 -20.31
N GLU A 121 20.95 -11.78 -20.67
CA GLU A 121 19.85 -12.06 -19.76
C GLU A 121 19.57 -13.57 -19.70
N ILE A 122 19.09 -14.02 -18.56
CA ILE A 122 18.82 -15.43 -18.29
C ILE A 122 17.43 -15.58 -17.67
N THR A 123 16.73 -16.60 -18.12
CA THR A 123 15.36 -16.93 -17.69
C THR A 123 15.36 -17.37 -16.22
N ILE A 124 14.44 -16.82 -15.43
CA ILE A 124 14.22 -17.28 -14.05
C ILE A 124 13.63 -18.69 -14.08
N ASP A 125 14.31 -19.64 -13.44
CA ASP A 125 13.89 -21.04 -13.34
C ASP A 125 12.98 -21.25 -12.11
N TRP A 126 11.72 -20.82 -12.24
CA TRP A 126 10.74 -20.86 -11.14
C TRP A 126 10.59 -22.25 -10.49
N PRO A 127 10.52 -23.38 -11.23
CA PRO A 127 10.42 -24.71 -10.62
C PRO A 127 11.56 -25.07 -9.64
N LYS A 128 12.74 -24.47 -9.78
CA LYS A 128 13.83 -24.66 -8.80
C LYS A 128 13.58 -23.98 -7.47
N LEU A 129 12.78 -22.93 -7.44
CA LEU A 129 12.40 -22.20 -6.24
C LEU A 129 11.04 -22.67 -5.70
N PHE A 130 10.05 -22.72 -6.58
CA PHE A 130 8.65 -23.08 -6.31
C PHE A 130 8.23 -24.30 -7.13
N PRO A 131 8.65 -25.52 -6.73
CA PRO A 131 8.28 -26.75 -7.43
C PRO A 131 6.77 -27.03 -7.28
N GLU A 132 6.11 -27.39 -8.38
CA GLU A 132 4.70 -27.77 -8.37
C GLU A 132 4.46 -29.06 -7.56
N GLY A 133 3.43 -29.07 -6.73
CA GLY A 133 3.07 -30.24 -5.91
C GLY A 133 4.01 -30.52 -4.73
N ALA A 134 4.99 -29.64 -4.47
CA ALA A 134 5.92 -29.76 -3.35
C ALA A 134 6.04 -28.43 -2.57
N PRO A 135 6.53 -28.46 -1.31
CA PRO A 135 6.82 -27.22 -0.60
C PRO A 135 7.83 -26.36 -1.35
N HIS A 136 7.64 -25.04 -1.33
CA HIS A 136 8.65 -24.08 -1.78
C HIS A 136 10.01 -24.39 -1.13
N ASN A 137 11.08 -24.32 -1.92
CA ASN A 137 12.40 -24.71 -1.43
C ASN A 137 12.91 -23.74 -0.37
N THR A 138 12.84 -22.44 -0.67
CA THR A 138 13.21 -21.32 0.19
C THR A 138 12.18 -20.19 0.01
N SER A 139 12.36 -19.06 0.71
CA SER A 139 11.68 -17.80 0.39
C SER A 139 12.30 -17.15 -0.87
N VAL A 140 11.68 -16.08 -1.37
CA VAL A 140 12.15 -15.28 -2.51
C VAL A 140 12.57 -13.89 -2.04
N GLY A 141 13.74 -13.43 -2.47
CA GLY A 141 14.21 -12.06 -2.26
C GLY A 141 14.11 -11.27 -3.56
N LEU A 142 13.51 -10.09 -3.54
CA LEU A 142 13.32 -9.26 -4.75
C LEU A 142 14.22 -8.03 -4.68
N PHE A 143 15.26 -7.96 -5.51
CA PHE A 143 16.16 -6.82 -5.59
C PHE A 143 15.75 -5.90 -6.74
N GLY A 144 15.43 -4.63 -6.43
CA GLY A 144 14.87 -3.68 -7.40
C GLY A 144 13.37 -3.89 -7.64
N ALA A 145 12.60 -4.22 -6.62
CA ALA A 145 11.15 -4.47 -6.71
C ALA A 145 10.33 -3.21 -7.01
N GLU A 146 10.93 -2.02 -6.87
CA GLU A 146 10.37 -0.72 -7.22
C GLU A 146 10.37 -0.44 -8.74
N THR A 147 11.00 -1.31 -9.53
CA THR A 147 11.09 -1.23 -11.01
C THR A 147 9.76 -0.92 -11.72
N PRO A 148 8.59 -1.50 -11.33
CA PRO A 148 7.31 -1.17 -11.95
C PRO A 148 6.99 0.32 -11.90
N TRP A 149 7.37 1.00 -10.82
CA TRP A 149 7.11 2.42 -10.60
C TRP A 149 8.14 3.32 -11.31
N PHE A 150 9.42 2.93 -11.36
CA PHE A 150 10.44 3.67 -12.14
C PHE A 150 10.17 3.70 -13.64
N LYS A 151 9.53 2.65 -14.20
CA LYS A 151 9.21 2.56 -15.65
C LYS A 151 7.99 3.37 -16.05
N ALA A 152 7.16 3.74 -15.08
CA ALA A 152 5.88 4.33 -15.39
C ALA A 152 6.00 5.82 -15.68
N GLN A 153 5.38 6.24 -16.79
CA GLN A 153 5.30 7.67 -17.15
C GLN A 153 4.26 8.44 -16.32
N SER A 154 3.44 7.73 -15.53
CA SER A 154 2.39 8.30 -14.68
C SER A 154 2.05 7.35 -13.53
N PRO A 155 1.43 7.86 -12.44
CA PRO A 155 0.95 7.00 -11.34
C PRO A 155 0.05 5.85 -11.80
N ALA A 156 -0.84 6.09 -12.77
CA ALA A 156 -1.71 5.07 -13.34
C ALA A 156 -0.94 3.98 -14.10
N GLY A 157 0.12 4.36 -14.81
CA GLY A 157 1.06 3.43 -15.43
C GLY A 157 1.77 2.57 -14.39
N GLY A 158 2.16 3.17 -13.26
CA GLY A 158 2.84 2.49 -12.15
C GLY A 158 1.96 1.43 -11.52
N VAL A 159 0.69 1.76 -11.25
CA VAL A 159 -0.29 0.79 -10.76
C VAL A 159 -0.48 -0.38 -11.75
N THR A 160 -0.53 -0.11 -13.05
CA THR A 160 -0.65 -1.16 -14.08
C THR A 160 0.56 -2.09 -14.10
N GLN A 161 1.77 -1.52 -14.06
CA GLN A 161 3.00 -2.32 -14.02
C GLN A 161 3.14 -3.11 -12.71
N ASP A 162 2.75 -2.51 -11.58
CA ASP A 162 2.73 -3.15 -10.28
C ASP A 162 1.75 -4.35 -10.28
N GLN A 163 0.58 -4.22 -10.91
CA GLN A 163 -0.35 -5.35 -11.09
C GLN A 163 0.25 -6.49 -11.91
N ILE A 164 0.96 -6.19 -13.00
CA ILE A 164 1.64 -7.22 -13.81
C ILE A 164 2.74 -7.90 -12.98
N TYR A 165 3.51 -7.11 -12.22
CA TYR A 165 4.60 -7.62 -11.39
C TYR A 165 4.08 -8.58 -10.31
N TRP A 166 3.03 -8.20 -9.58
CA TRP A 166 2.51 -8.98 -8.45
C TRP A 166 1.46 -10.01 -8.83
N SER A 167 0.52 -9.69 -9.72
CA SER A 167 -0.62 -10.56 -10.08
C SER A 167 -0.47 -11.26 -11.43
N GLY A 168 0.57 -10.93 -12.20
CA GLY A 168 0.83 -11.56 -13.48
C GLY A 168 0.18 -10.83 -14.67
N PRO A 169 0.45 -11.29 -15.89
CA PRO A 169 0.15 -10.57 -17.14
C PRO A 169 -1.34 -10.44 -17.47
N ASN A 170 -2.20 -11.21 -16.83
CA ASN A 170 -3.65 -11.05 -16.95
C ASN A 170 -4.23 -10.05 -15.94
N SER A 171 -3.40 -9.49 -15.04
CA SER A 171 -3.82 -8.63 -13.93
C SER A 171 -4.95 -9.24 -13.09
N ASP A 172 -4.95 -10.56 -12.94
CA ASP A 172 -5.91 -11.35 -12.18
C ASP A 172 -5.14 -12.40 -11.37
N PRO A 173 -5.03 -12.25 -10.03
CA PRO A 173 -4.28 -13.20 -9.21
C PRO A 173 -4.93 -14.59 -9.13
N ALA A 174 -6.15 -14.78 -9.66
CA ALA A 174 -6.77 -16.10 -9.84
C ALA A 174 -6.55 -16.70 -11.24
N ASN A 175 -5.93 -15.95 -12.16
CA ASN A 175 -5.59 -16.37 -13.52
C ASN A 175 -4.22 -15.83 -13.92
N THR A 176 -3.17 -16.47 -13.44
CA THR A 176 -1.79 -15.96 -13.54
C THR A 176 -1.02 -16.49 -14.75
N THR A 177 -1.58 -17.43 -15.52
CA THR A 177 -0.90 -18.04 -16.67
C THR A 177 -0.72 -17.00 -17.79
N PRO A 178 0.53 -16.73 -18.22
CA PRO A 178 0.79 -15.81 -19.31
C PRO A 178 0.03 -16.19 -20.59
N PRO A 179 -0.66 -15.25 -21.25
CA PRO A 179 -1.24 -15.50 -22.57
C PRO A 179 -0.17 -15.96 -23.55
N SER A 180 -0.55 -16.88 -24.44
CA SER A 180 0.31 -17.29 -25.55
C SER A 180 0.71 -16.07 -26.39
N GLY A 181 2.00 -15.95 -26.71
CA GLY A 181 2.54 -14.81 -27.47
C GLY A 181 2.69 -13.50 -26.69
N SER A 182 2.44 -13.50 -25.37
CA SER A 182 2.72 -12.31 -24.53
C SER A 182 4.22 -11.96 -24.51
N ASN A 183 4.52 -10.70 -24.22
CA ASN A 183 5.90 -10.22 -24.05
C ASN A 183 6.51 -10.57 -22.67
N THR A 184 5.76 -11.28 -21.82
CA THR A 184 6.12 -11.67 -20.46
C THR A 184 5.91 -13.17 -20.19
N PRO A 185 6.28 -14.09 -21.12
CA PRO A 185 5.86 -15.48 -21.06
C PRO A 185 6.42 -16.28 -19.87
N ASN A 186 7.46 -15.77 -19.20
CA ASN A 186 8.07 -16.39 -18.01
C ASN A 186 7.81 -15.61 -16.71
N TRP A 187 6.85 -14.69 -16.70
CA TRP A 187 6.46 -13.95 -15.49
C TRP A 187 4.99 -14.18 -15.20
N PHE A 188 4.71 -15.04 -14.24
CA PHE A 188 3.35 -15.40 -13.82
C PHE A 188 2.81 -14.43 -12.76
N GLY A 189 3.66 -13.53 -12.25
CA GLY A 189 3.38 -12.75 -11.05
C GLY A 189 3.57 -13.55 -9.77
N LEU A 190 3.91 -12.86 -8.68
CA LEU A 190 4.16 -13.50 -7.39
C LEU A 190 2.90 -14.19 -6.83
N ALA A 191 1.70 -13.68 -7.16
CA ALA A 191 0.42 -14.27 -6.76
C ALA A 191 0.20 -15.69 -7.31
N HIS A 192 0.93 -16.10 -8.35
CA HIS A 192 0.91 -17.49 -8.83
C HIS A 192 1.47 -18.46 -7.79
N TYR A 193 2.48 -18.00 -7.03
CA TYR A 193 3.26 -18.83 -6.12
C TYR A 193 2.89 -18.57 -4.65
N ILE A 194 2.65 -17.31 -4.29
CA ILE A 194 2.51 -16.89 -2.90
C ILE A 194 1.10 -16.33 -2.68
N PRO A 195 0.32 -16.86 -1.71
CA PRO A 195 -0.99 -16.32 -1.39
C PRO A 195 -0.88 -14.91 -0.79
N ALA A 196 -1.84 -14.06 -1.13
CA ALA A 196 -1.95 -12.74 -0.51
C ALA A 196 -2.30 -12.85 0.98
N ASN A 197 -1.68 -12.02 1.81
CA ASN A 197 -2.03 -11.84 3.21
C ASN A 197 -2.83 -10.55 3.40
N SER A 198 -3.62 -10.47 4.47
CA SER A 198 -4.39 -9.29 4.82
C SER A 198 -4.17 -8.89 6.28
N PRO A 199 -3.93 -7.59 6.57
CA PRO A 199 -3.81 -7.10 7.95
C PRO A 199 -5.18 -6.86 8.62
N LEU A 200 -6.29 -7.02 7.88
CA LEU A 200 -7.62 -6.56 8.28
C LEU A 200 -8.26 -7.50 9.31
N THR A 201 -7.90 -7.30 10.57
CA THR A 201 -8.31 -8.17 11.70
C THR A 201 -9.09 -7.44 12.79
N GLN A 202 -9.22 -6.11 12.70
CA GLN A 202 -9.85 -5.26 13.72
C GLN A 202 -10.68 -4.15 13.09
N LEU A 203 -11.74 -3.75 13.80
CA LEU A 203 -12.55 -2.57 13.47
C LEU A 203 -11.98 -1.31 14.16
N PRO A 204 -12.21 -0.11 13.60
CA PRO A 204 -12.82 0.13 12.29
C PRO A 204 -11.86 -0.19 11.14
N PHE A 205 -12.39 -0.60 9.99
CA PHE A 205 -11.64 -0.69 8.73
C PHE A 205 -12.20 0.32 7.73
N ILE A 206 -11.34 1.22 7.24
CA ILE A 206 -11.68 2.16 6.17
C ILE A 206 -10.61 2.10 5.08
N THR A 207 -11.07 2.19 3.85
CA THR A 207 -10.23 2.40 2.67
C THR A 207 -10.94 3.40 1.76
N ASN A 208 -10.21 4.42 1.34
CA ASN A 208 -10.62 5.37 0.31
C ASN A 208 -9.94 5.06 -1.03
N PHE A 209 -9.18 3.95 -1.08
CA PHE A 209 -8.31 3.58 -2.18
C PHE A 209 -7.22 4.63 -2.48
N ASN A 210 -6.85 5.43 -1.48
CA ASN A 210 -5.77 6.39 -1.59
C ASN A 210 -4.43 5.67 -1.69
N THR A 211 -3.73 5.84 -2.80
CA THR A 211 -2.40 5.23 -3.02
C THR A 211 -1.25 6.01 -2.36
N GLY A 212 -1.55 7.06 -1.59
CA GLY A 212 -0.53 7.92 -0.97
C GLY A 212 0.11 8.90 -1.96
N GLN A 213 -0.54 9.15 -3.09
CA GLN A 213 -0.12 10.11 -4.11
C GLN A 213 -1.32 10.56 -4.96
N GLY A 214 -1.15 11.67 -5.68
CA GLY A 214 -2.15 12.18 -6.63
C GLY A 214 -1.77 13.54 -7.20
N ASN A 215 -2.63 14.06 -8.08
CA ASN A 215 -2.53 15.43 -8.63
C ASN A 215 -3.53 16.41 -8.00
N PHE A 216 -4.23 15.95 -6.98
CA PHE A 216 -5.08 16.73 -6.10
C PHE A 216 -5.23 15.96 -4.79
N TYR A 217 -5.62 16.63 -3.71
CA TYR A 217 -6.07 15.98 -2.49
C TYR A 217 -7.52 16.37 -2.22
N LYS A 218 -8.40 15.38 -2.02
CA LYS A 218 -9.79 15.63 -1.62
C LYS A 218 -10.03 15.19 -0.19
N ILE A 219 -10.95 15.88 0.48
CA ILE A 219 -11.54 15.49 1.75
C ILE A 219 -13.05 15.50 1.56
N ASN A 220 -13.68 14.34 1.74
CA ASN A 220 -15.12 14.14 1.58
C ASN A 220 -15.68 14.63 0.23
N GLY A 221 -14.90 14.46 -0.85
CA GLY A 221 -15.23 14.84 -2.22
C GLY A 221 -14.84 16.27 -2.60
N THR A 222 -14.41 17.09 -1.63
CA THR A 222 -14.00 18.49 -1.84
C THR A 222 -12.49 18.56 -2.03
N THR A 223 -12.04 19.16 -3.13
CA THR A 223 -10.62 19.43 -3.37
C THR A 223 -10.10 20.44 -2.36
N VAL A 224 -9.05 20.07 -1.62
CA VAL A 224 -8.35 20.91 -0.63
C VAL A 224 -6.89 21.15 -1.02
N MET A 225 -6.44 20.59 -2.14
CA MET A 225 -5.13 20.84 -2.73
C MET A 225 -5.17 20.43 -4.20
N THR A 226 -4.52 21.22 -5.05
CA THR A 226 -4.32 20.93 -6.47
C THR A 226 -2.83 20.89 -6.77
N GLY A 227 -2.40 19.94 -7.59
CA GLY A 227 -1.00 19.72 -7.92
C GLY A 227 -0.50 18.34 -7.48
N PRO A 228 0.68 17.92 -7.97
CA PRO A 228 1.26 16.63 -7.61
C PRO A 228 1.65 16.59 -6.14
N TRP A 229 1.39 15.47 -5.48
CA TRP A 229 1.87 15.18 -4.13
C TRP A 229 2.16 13.71 -3.94
N THR A 230 3.03 13.41 -2.98
CA THR A 230 3.26 12.07 -2.44
C THR A 230 3.35 12.15 -0.92
N ASN A 231 2.66 11.25 -0.24
CA ASN A 231 2.70 11.06 1.21
C ASN A 231 2.22 9.64 1.53
N LEU A 232 3.14 8.67 1.49
CA LEU A 232 2.84 7.26 1.72
C LEU A 232 2.34 6.98 3.15
N GLY A 233 2.56 7.87 4.10
CA GLY A 233 1.95 7.79 5.44
C GLY A 233 0.43 7.93 5.43
N THR A 234 -0.17 8.33 4.30
CA THR A 234 -1.63 8.41 4.10
C THR A 234 -2.17 7.32 3.16
N GLN A 235 -1.31 6.39 2.73
CA GLN A 235 -1.74 5.28 1.88
C GLN A 235 -2.72 4.39 2.64
N ASP A 236 -3.87 4.12 2.02
CA ASP A 236 -4.85 3.21 2.58
C ASP A 236 -4.41 1.75 2.39
N ILE A 237 -4.99 0.85 3.17
CA ILE A 237 -4.94 -0.58 2.84
C ILE A 237 -5.73 -0.78 1.55
N LEU A 238 -5.00 -1.12 0.48
CA LEU A 238 -5.55 -1.38 -0.86
C LEU A 238 -6.12 -2.81 -0.97
N PRO A 239 -6.94 -3.10 -2.00
CA PRO A 239 -7.55 -4.43 -2.18
C PRO A 239 -6.53 -5.58 -2.13
N THR A 240 -6.86 -6.62 -1.37
CA THR A 240 -6.10 -7.87 -1.28
C THR A 240 -5.91 -8.50 -2.66
N TRP A 241 -6.95 -8.40 -3.52
CA TRP A 241 -6.92 -8.94 -4.88
C TRP A 241 -7.11 -7.82 -5.92
N ARG A 242 -6.19 -7.70 -6.87
CA ARG A 242 -6.21 -6.71 -7.97
C ARG A 242 -5.93 -7.39 -9.32
N TRP A 243 -6.94 -7.82 -10.08
CA TRP A 243 -8.36 -7.86 -9.74
C TRP A 243 -8.98 -9.19 -10.12
N ILE A 244 -9.65 -9.83 -9.15
CA ILE A 244 -10.45 -11.02 -9.43
C ILE A 244 -11.84 -10.56 -9.84
N VAL A 245 -12.16 -10.70 -11.13
CA VAL A 245 -13.51 -10.51 -11.67
C VAL A 245 -14.12 -11.87 -11.99
N THR A 246 -15.32 -12.15 -11.47
CA THR A 246 -16.07 -13.39 -11.74
C THR A 246 -17.42 -13.07 -12.33
N SER A 247 -17.90 -13.94 -13.22
CA SER A 247 -19.15 -13.78 -13.96
C SER A 247 -19.63 -15.16 -14.40
N PRO A 248 -20.95 -15.44 -14.43
CA PRO A 248 -21.48 -16.61 -15.10
C PRO A 248 -21.45 -16.46 -16.64
N GLY A 249 -21.17 -15.25 -17.15
CA GLY A 249 -21.00 -14.96 -18.57
C GLY A 249 -19.64 -14.30 -18.88
N ALA A 250 -19.60 -13.48 -19.92
CA ALA A 250 -18.40 -12.72 -20.26
C ALA A 250 -18.00 -11.76 -19.11
N LYS A 251 -16.69 -11.62 -18.88
CA LYS A 251 -16.10 -10.63 -17.97
C LYS A 251 -15.84 -9.35 -18.77
N THR A 252 -16.67 -8.33 -18.58
CA THR A 252 -16.64 -7.10 -19.38
C THR A 252 -16.42 -5.84 -18.54
N LEU A 253 -16.35 -5.97 -17.21
CA LEU A 253 -15.95 -4.90 -16.30
C LEU A 253 -14.44 -4.92 -16.04
N ALA A 254 -13.84 -3.73 -16.08
CA ALA A 254 -12.45 -3.47 -15.78
C ALA A 254 -12.36 -2.55 -14.55
N PRO A 255 -12.04 -3.11 -13.36
CA PRO A 255 -11.63 -2.31 -12.21
C PRO A 255 -10.23 -1.71 -12.42
N SER A 256 -10.02 -0.50 -11.91
CA SER A 256 -8.72 0.18 -11.88
C SER A 256 -8.63 1.19 -10.75
N ILE A 257 -7.41 1.62 -10.41
CA ILE A 257 -7.23 2.79 -9.56
C ILE A 257 -7.36 4.03 -10.44
N ASP A 258 -8.23 4.95 -10.04
CA ASP A 258 -8.48 6.22 -10.70
C ASP A 258 -7.73 7.34 -9.98
N PHE A 259 -7.05 8.17 -10.76
CA PHE A 259 -6.34 9.37 -10.30
C PHE A 259 -7.00 10.66 -10.80
N ALA A 260 -8.14 10.56 -11.50
CA ALA A 260 -8.93 11.70 -11.94
C ALA A 260 -10.04 12.08 -10.97
N GLU A 261 -10.40 11.19 -10.04
CA GLU A 261 -11.45 11.40 -9.05
C GLU A 261 -11.12 10.69 -7.72
N SER A 262 -11.57 11.26 -6.59
CA SER A 262 -11.51 10.61 -5.28
C SER A 262 -12.54 11.17 -4.30
N TYR A 263 -12.92 10.38 -3.30
CA TYR A 263 -13.68 10.89 -2.16
C TYR A 263 -12.76 11.45 -1.08
N TYR A 264 -11.64 10.78 -0.83
CA TYR A 264 -10.64 11.21 0.13
C TYR A 264 -9.25 10.84 -0.39
N GLY A 265 -8.25 11.71 -0.22
CA GLY A 265 -6.92 11.51 -0.80
C GLY A 265 -6.88 11.79 -2.30
N GLY A 266 -6.01 11.08 -3.03
CA GLY A 266 -5.67 11.41 -4.43
C GLY A 266 -6.09 10.37 -5.45
N SER A 267 -6.75 9.30 -5.01
CA SER A 267 -7.21 8.22 -5.87
C SER A 267 -8.46 7.54 -5.31
N ALA A 268 -9.17 6.82 -6.18
CA ALA A 268 -10.33 6.01 -5.85
C ALA A 268 -10.32 4.70 -6.66
N LEU A 269 -11.23 3.77 -6.37
CA LEU A 269 -11.51 2.62 -7.23
C LEU A 269 -12.48 3.03 -8.34
N LYS A 270 -12.12 2.81 -9.60
CA LYS A 270 -13.03 2.94 -10.74
C LYS A 270 -13.41 1.56 -11.26
N VAL A 271 -14.66 1.40 -11.66
CA VAL A 271 -15.15 0.21 -12.35
C VAL A 271 -15.87 0.66 -13.61
N ALA A 272 -15.35 0.27 -14.76
CA ALA A 272 -15.89 0.68 -16.05
C ALA A 272 -16.00 -0.50 -17.02
N GLY A 273 -16.92 -0.41 -17.99
CA GLY A 273 -17.09 -1.40 -19.04
C GLY A 273 -18.55 -1.60 -19.42
N ALA A 274 -18.85 -2.77 -19.98
CA ALA A 274 -20.21 -3.13 -20.33
C ALA A 274 -20.87 -3.98 -19.24
N LEU A 275 -22.17 -3.83 -19.06
CA LEU A 275 -23.05 -4.71 -18.30
C LEU A 275 -23.99 -5.41 -19.29
N THR A 276 -23.93 -6.73 -19.37
CA THR A 276 -24.90 -7.52 -20.13
C THR A 276 -26.20 -7.63 -19.34
N ALA A 277 -27.34 -7.49 -20.03
CA ALA A 277 -28.67 -7.61 -19.43
C ALA A 277 -28.81 -8.92 -18.64
N GLY A 278 -29.18 -8.82 -17.35
CA GLY A 278 -29.39 -9.97 -16.47
C GLY A 278 -28.14 -10.73 -16.03
N VAL A 279 -26.94 -10.32 -16.43
CA VAL A 279 -25.68 -10.99 -16.06
C VAL A 279 -24.98 -10.21 -14.94
N THR A 280 -24.68 -10.89 -13.84
CA THR A 280 -23.94 -10.32 -12.70
C THR A 280 -22.44 -10.46 -12.89
N GLN A 281 -21.68 -9.45 -12.46
CA GLN A 281 -20.22 -9.53 -12.38
C GLN A 281 -19.77 -9.12 -10.97
N ASP A 282 -18.95 -9.96 -10.34
CA ASP A 282 -18.45 -9.74 -8.99
C ASP A 282 -16.97 -9.43 -9.01
N ILE A 283 -16.58 -8.37 -8.30
CA ILE A 283 -15.20 -7.96 -8.09
C ILE A 283 -14.82 -8.29 -6.65
N LYS A 284 -13.91 -9.23 -6.46
CA LYS A 284 -13.42 -9.64 -5.13
C LYS A 284 -12.36 -8.65 -4.67
N LEU A 285 -12.53 -8.01 -3.51
CA LEU A 285 -11.67 -6.90 -3.08
C LEU A 285 -10.79 -7.26 -1.88
N TYR A 286 -11.40 -7.61 -0.74
CA TYR A 286 -10.68 -7.73 0.52
C TYR A 286 -10.86 -9.11 1.14
N GLN A 287 -9.77 -9.69 1.60
CA GLN A 287 -9.76 -10.74 2.61
C GLN A 287 -9.70 -10.08 3.99
N THR A 288 -10.45 -10.58 4.95
CA THR A 288 -10.55 -9.98 6.29
C THR A 288 -10.71 -11.06 7.37
N ARG A 289 -10.61 -10.63 8.62
CA ARG A 289 -11.06 -11.34 9.83
C ARG A 289 -11.64 -10.29 10.78
N LEU A 290 -12.71 -9.63 10.37
CA LEU A 290 -13.29 -8.52 11.12
C LEU A 290 -14.43 -9.04 12.02
N PRO A 291 -14.36 -8.85 13.35
CA PRO A 291 -15.44 -9.26 14.24
C PRO A 291 -16.67 -8.38 14.00
N ILE A 292 -17.85 -8.99 13.86
CA ILE A 292 -19.11 -8.27 13.68
C ILE A 292 -19.87 -8.23 15.00
N THR A 293 -20.32 -7.04 15.39
CA THR A 293 -21.15 -6.77 16.56
C THR A 293 -22.56 -6.33 16.13
N ALA A 294 -23.45 -6.12 17.09
CA ALA A 294 -24.80 -5.61 16.82
C ALA A 294 -24.79 -4.18 16.24
N ASP A 295 -23.73 -3.41 16.50
CA ASP A 295 -23.61 -2.01 16.08
C ASP A 295 -22.80 -1.84 14.79
N THR A 296 -22.27 -2.94 14.22
CA THR A 296 -21.45 -2.89 13.01
C THR A 296 -22.27 -2.49 11.79
N ASN A 297 -21.73 -1.55 11.02
CA ASN A 297 -22.27 -1.13 9.74
C ASN A 297 -21.19 -1.20 8.66
N LEU A 298 -21.55 -1.69 7.48
CA LEU A 298 -20.73 -1.60 6.28
C LEU A 298 -21.28 -0.48 5.39
N LYS A 299 -20.45 0.54 5.13
CA LYS A 299 -20.76 1.71 4.30
C LYS A 299 -19.95 1.67 3.01
N LEU A 300 -20.63 1.94 1.90
CA LEU A 300 -20.06 2.18 0.58
C LEU A 300 -20.33 3.64 0.20
N ILE A 301 -19.28 4.42 -0.08
CA ILE A 301 -19.40 5.77 -0.65
C ILE A 301 -18.96 5.71 -2.10
N TYR A 302 -19.84 6.06 -3.02
CA TYR A 302 -19.62 5.87 -4.45
C TYR A 302 -20.36 6.91 -5.30
N LYS A 303 -19.88 7.12 -6.53
CA LYS A 303 -20.59 7.82 -7.60
C LYS A 303 -21.30 6.77 -8.46
N PRO A 304 -22.65 6.75 -8.53
CA PRO A 304 -23.39 5.63 -9.11
C PRO A 304 -23.07 5.29 -10.57
N GLY A 305 -22.70 6.28 -11.38
CA GLY A 305 -22.44 6.03 -12.80
C GLY A 305 -23.68 5.52 -13.54
N ALA A 306 -24.87 5.85 -13.04
CA ALA A 306 -26.12 5.18 -13.40
C ALA A 306 -26.44 5.33 -14.89
N VAL A 307 -26.49 4.20 -15.58
CA VAL A 307 -26.96 4.05 -16.97
C VAL A 307 -27.85 2.81 -17.00
N ASN A 308 -29.03 2.89 -17.61
CA ASN A 308 -29.92 1.74 -17.86
C ASN A 308 -30.12 0.79 -16.65
N ASP A 309 -30.54 1.33 -15.50
CA ASP A 309 -30.80 0.56 -14.27
C ASP A 309 -29.61 -0.27 -13.76
N ALA A 310 -28.38 0.20 -13.97
CA ALA A 310 -27.19 -0.39 -13.36
C ALA A 310 -27.30 -0.40 -11.83
N GLN A 311 -27.01 -1.54 -11.22
CA GLN A 311 -27.10 -1.79 -9.79
C GLN A 311 -25.74 -2.20 -9.24
N ILE A 312 -25.42 -1.68 -8.07
CA ILE A 312 -24.28 -2.11 -7.26
C ILE A 312 -24.83 -2.80 -6.02
N ARG A 313 -24.26 -3.93 -5.63
CA ARG A 313 -24.52 -4.59 -4.34
C ARG A 313 -23.19 -4.82 -3.64
N VAL A 314 -23.20 -4.73 -2.31
CA VAL A 314 -22.08 -5.20 -1.51
C VAL A 314 -22.28 -6.69 -1.28
N GLY A 315 -21.30 -7.49 -1.66
CA GLY A 315 -21.23 -8.90 -1.32
C GLY A 315 -20.27 -9.13 -0.15
N PHE A 316 -20.60 -10.06 0.73
CA PHE A 316 -19.74 -10.44 1.86
C PHE A 316 -19.90 -11.91 2.24
N ALA A 317 -18.86 -12.51 2.83
CA ALA A 317 -18.89 -13.86 3.38
C ALA A 317 -18.12 -13.92 4.72
N PHE A 318 -18.37 -14.95 5.51
CA PHE A 318 -17.87 -15.09 6.88
C PHE A 318 -16.95 -16.31 7.02
N GLU A 319 -16.10 -16.35 8.06
CA GLU A 319 -15.09 -17.42 8.25
C GLU A 319 -15.70 -18.82 8.46
N ASP A 320 -16.93 -18.90 8.99
CA ASP A 320 -17.68 -20.15 9.15
C ASP A 320 -18.23 -20.70 7.83
N ALA A 321 -18.32 -19.88 6.78
CA ALA A 321 -18.79 -20.26 5.45
C ALA A 321 -18.20 -19.35 4.35
N PRO A 322 -16.87 -19.34 4.11
CA PRO A 322 -16.21 -18.36 3.25
C PRO A 322 -16.55 -18.50 1.75
N GLY A 323 -17.13 -19.63 1.34
CA GLY A 323 -17.63 -19.87 -0.02
C GLY A 323 -19.09 -19.43 -0.26
N THR A 324 -19.81 -19.00 0.79
CA THR A 324 -21.22 -18.62 0.70
C THR A 324 -21.37 -17.11 0.79
N MET A 325 -21.52 -16.48 -0.36
CA MET A 325 -21.70 -15.03 -0.46
C MET A 325 -23.13 -14.61 -0.08
N VAL A 326 -23.23 -13.61 0.78
CA VAL A 326 -24.44 -12.83 1.05
C VAL A 326 -24.35 -11.51 0.29
N TYR A 327 -25.45 -11.05 -0.29
CA TYR A 327 -25.48 -9.77 -1.00
C TYR A 327 -26.50 -8.83 -0.36
N SER A 328 -26.15 -7.55 -0.29
CA SER A 328 -27.06 -6.49 0.10
C SER A 328 -28.21 -6.33 -0.92
N ASN A 329 -29.22 -5.55 -0.54
CA ASN A 329 -30.12 -4.94 -1.51
C ASN A 329 -29.32 -4.10 -2.53
N PRO A 330 -29.81 -3.95 -3.77
CA PRO A 330 -29.18 -3.06 -4.74
C PRO A 330 -29.17 -1.63 -4.23
N THR A 331 -28.15 -0.88 -4.61
CA THR A 331 -28.12 0.56 -4.44
C THR A 331 -29.34 1.21 -5.12
N SER A 332 -30.00 2.12 -4.41
CA SER A 332 -31.22 2.79 -4.85
C SER A 332 -30.92 4.25 -5.25
N THR A 333 -30.25 4.47 -6.37
CA THR A 333 -29.91 5.84 -6.79
C THR A 333 -30.13 6.03 -8.29
N SER A 334 -31.06 6.91 -8.64
CA SER A 334 -31.23 7.45 -10.00
C SER A 334 -30.26 8.61 -10.30
N SER A 335 -29.51 9.09 -9.30
CA SER A 335 -28.54 10.17 -9.49
C SER A 335 -27.31 9.69 -10.24
N THR A 336 -26.92 10.44 -11.27
CA THR A 336 -25.69 10.26 -12.05
C THR A 336 -24.55 11.13 -11.53
N SER A 337 -24.81 12.08 -10.64
CA SER A 337 -23.84 13.06 -10.15
C SER A 337 -23.75 13.08 -8.62
N GLY A 338 -22.52 13.29 -8.11
CA GLY A 338 -22.24 13.40 -6.68
C GLY A 338 -21.95 12.07 -5.97
N TRP A 339 -21.37 12.19 -4.77
CA TRP A 339 -21.08 11.07 -3.88
C TRP A 339 -22.33 10.63 -3.14
N THR A 340 -22.63 9.34 -3.19
CA THR A 340 -23.75 8.74 -2.44
C THR A 340 -23.23 7.74 -1.43
N THR A 341 -23.88 7.68 -0.27
CA THR A 341 -23.59 6.69 0.77
C THR A 341 -24.66 5.61 0.76
N PHE A 342 -24.22 4.35 0.70
CA PHE A 342 -25.06 3.17 0.87
C PHE A 342 -24.62 2.43 2.14
N ASN A 343 -25.58 2.12 3.02
CA ASN A 343 -25.32 1.51 4.32
C ASN A 343 -25.95 0.11 4.40
N VAL A 344 -25.17 -0.86 4.86
CA VAL A 344 -25.60 -2.23 5.12
C VAL A 344 -25.45 -2.50 6.61
N PRO A 345 -26.55 -2.50 7.38
CA PRO A 345 -26.53 -2.91 8.79
C PRO A 345 -26.11 -4.37 8.91
N MET A 346 -25.17 -4.67 9.81
CA MET A 346 -24.62 -6.02 9.99
C MET A 346 -25.12 -6.70 11.27
N ALA A 347 -26.04 -6.07 12.01
CA ALA A 347 -26.54 -6.55 13.30
C ALA A 347 -27.05 -8.00 13.29
N SER A 348 -27.71 -8.44 12.20
CA SER A 348 -28.19 -9.81 12.02
C SER A 348 -27.08 -10.86 11.93
N TYR A 349 -25.82 -10.43 11.81
CA TYR A 349 -24.63 -11.27 11.72
C TYR A 349 -23.70 -11.09 12.92
N ALA A 350 -24.16 -10.44 13.99
CA ALA A 350 -23.38 -10.25 15.22
C ALA A 350 -22.83 -11.59 15.75
N GLY A 351 -21.58 -11.58 16.21
CA GLY A 351 -20.84 -12.76 16.68
C GLY A 351 -20.12 -13.54 15.58
N ARG A 352 -20.33 -13.21 14.29
CA ARG A 352 -19.58 -13.81 13.16
C ARG A 352 -18.34 -12.97 12.82
N SER A 353 -17.41 -13.60 12.10
CA SER A 353 -16.19 -12.97 11.61
C SER A 353 -16.27 -12.79 10.10
N LEU A 354 -16.26 -11.55 9.62
CA LEU A 354 -16.29 -11.22 8.20
C LEU A 354 -14.97 -11.60 7.54
N ALA A 355 -15.04 -12.40 6.48
CA ALA A 355 -13.89 -13.00 5.80
C ALA A 355 -13.60 -12.42 4.41
N VAL A 356 -14.64 -12.03 3.67
CA VAL A 356 -14.52 -11.57 2.28
C VAL A 356 -15.45 -10.40 2.03
N ILE A 357 -14.97 -9.40 1.28
CA ILE A 357 -15.76 -8.29 0.75
C ILE A 357 -15.67 -8.28 -0.78
N THR A 358 -16.80 -8.20 -1.45
CA THR A 358 -16.93 -8.08 -2.91
C THR A 358 -17.92 -6.97 -3.28
N LEU A 359 -17.82 -6.50 -4.53
CA LEU A 359 -18.86 -5.66 -5.13
C LEU A 359 -19.46 -6.40 -6.32
N ARG A 360 -20.79 -6.48 -6.37
CA ARG A 360 -21.56 -7.07 -7.45
C ARG A 360 -22.19 -6.00 -8.31
N PHE A 361 -22.03 -6.14 -9.62
CA PHE A 361 -22.57 -5.23 -10.63
C PHE A 361 -23.52 -5.98 -11.55
N SER A 362 -24.64 -5.35 -11.92
CA SER A 362 -25.63 -5.92 -12.82
C SER A 362 -26.49 -4.82 -13.45
N SER A 363 -27.14 -5.10 -14.58
CA SER A 363 -28.17 -4.23 -15.15
C SER A 363 -29.28 -5.10 -15.75
N ALA A 364 -30.54 -4.67 -15.60
CA ALA A 364 -31.69 -5.37 -16.17
C ALA A 364 -31.75 -5.25 -17.70
N ALA A 365 -31.52 -4.05 -18.23
CA ALA A 365 -31.54 -3.77 -19.67
C ALA A 365 -30.17 -3.86 -20.36
N GLY A 366 -29.09 -3.94 -19.58
CA GLY A 366 -27.72 -3.85 -20.05
C GLY A 366 -27.27 -2.41 -20.29
N ALA A 367 -25.96 -2.17 -20.25
CA ALA A 367 -25.34 -0.86 -20.44
C ALA A 367 -23.96 -1.03 -21.09
N SER A 368 -23.69 -0.36 -22.22
CA SER A 368 -22.40 -0.47 -22.92
C SER A 368 -21.29 0.41 -22.35
N GLY A 369 -21.64 1.48 -21.63
CA GLY A 369 -20.72 2.49 -21.09
C GLY A 369 -20.87 2.71 -19.59
N PHE A 370 -21.05 1.64 -18.81
CA PHE A 370 -21.12 1.75 -17.36
C PHE A 370 -19.77 2.25 -16.81
N ASN A 371 -19.81 3.24 -15.91
CA ASN A 371 -18.62 3.82 -15.29
C ASN A 371 -18.97 4.38 -13.92
N THR A 372 -18.50 3.72 -12.86
CA THR A 372 -18.71 4.13 -11.47
C THR A 372 -17.38 4.32 -10.75
N THR A 373 -17.38 5.19 -9.75
CA THR A 373 -16.23 5.42 -8.86
C THR A 373 -16.62 5.08 -7.44
N ILE A 374 -15.89 4.18 -6.80
CA ILE A 374 -16.01 3.83 -5.37
C ILE A 374 -14.94 4.61 -4.61
N GLY A 375 -15.39 5.52 -3.75
CA GLY A 375 -14.52 6.44 -3.00
C GLY A 375 -14.29 6.02 -1.56
N ARG A 376 -15.12 5.15 -0.99
CA ARG A 376 -14.88 4.55 0.33
C ARG A 376 -15.57 3.20 0.51
N ILE A 377 -14.88 2.27 1.14
CA ILE A 377 -15.50 1.18 1.92
C ILE A 377 -15.14 1.41 3.38
N GLN A 378 -16.14 1.38 4.25
CA GLN A 378 -15.98 1.57 5.69
C GLN A 378 -16.76 0.49 6.45
N ILE A 379 -16.12 -0.16 7.40
CA ILE A 379 -16.76 -1.07 8.35
C ILE A 379 -16.39 -0.59 9.74
N SER A 380 -17.40 -0.21 10.52
CA SER A 380 -17.20 0.38 11.84
C SER A 380 -18.43 0.13 12.72
N ASP A 381 -18.22 0.18 14.03
CA ASP A 381 -19.28 0.10 15.02
C ASP A 381 -19.80 1.49 15.36
N GLY A 382 -21.12 1.62 15.50
CA GLY A 382 -21.76 2.84 15.99
C GLY A 382 -21.55 4.07 15.11
N ALA A 383 -21.59 5.25 15.77
CA ALA A 383 -21.37 6.54 15.14
C ALA A 383 -19.87 6.86 15.04
N VAL A 384 -19.52 7.70 14.06
CA VAL A 384 -18.14 8.21 13.91
C VAL A 384 -17.76 9.00 15.16
N VAL A 385 -16.59 8.71 15.71
CA VAL A 385 -16.04 9.31 16.93
C VAL A 385 -15.16 10.49 16.56
N THR A 386 -15.56 11.70 16.97
CA THR A 386 -14.74 12.90 16.84
C THR A 386 -13.57 12.86 17.83
N PRO A 387 -12.30 12.88 17.36
CA PRO A 387 -11.15 12.98 18.25
C PRO A 387 -11.11 14.35 18.96
N GLN A 388 -10.48 14.40 20.13
CA GLN A 388 -10.10 15.68 20.74
C GLN A 388 -9.08 16.40 19.85
N ALA A 389 -9.13 17.73 19.84
CA ALA A 389 -8.16 18.53 19.09
C ALA A 389 -6.73 18.31 19.61
N PRO A 390 -5.70 18.38 18.75
CA PRO A 390 -4.34 18.61 19.23
C PRO A 390 -4.27 19.94 19.99
N SER A 391 -3.14 20.25 20.61
CA SER A 391 -2.96 21.54 21.29
C SER A 391 -1.54 22.05 21.18
N ALA A 392 -1.29 23.29 21.60
CA ALA A 392 0.04 23.91 21.60
C ALA A 392 0.76 23.81 20.24
N LEU A 393 0.02 24.04 19.15
CA LEU A 393 0.61 24.13 17.81
C LEU A 393 1.58 25.31 17.75
N ALA A 394 2.82 25.02 17.40
CA ALA A 394 3.92 25.98 17.37
C ALA A 394 4.78 25.79 16.12
N LEU A 395 5.36 26.91 15.67
CA LEU A 395 6.42 26.95 14.68
C LEU A 395 7.77 26.82 15.39
N GLU A 396 8.53 25.77 15.08
CA GLU A 396 9.89 25.58 15.60
C GLU A 396 10.95 26.21 14.70
N GLY A 397 10.66 26.36 13.40
CA GLY A 397 11.60 26.94 12.45
C GLY A 397 10.94 27.26 11.13
N LYS A 398 11.52 28.24 10.43
CA LYS A 398 11.14 28.62 9.06
C LYS A 398 12.39 28.83 8.22
N MET A 399 12.27 28.53 6.94
CA MET A 399 13.30 28.80 5.94
C MET A 399 12.60 29.34 4.69
N LEU A 400 13.00 30.53 4.25
CA LEU A 400 12.54 31.05 2.97
C LEU A 400 13.15 30.22 1.84
N ASN A 401 12.40 29.99 0.77
CA ASN A 401 12.97 29.39 -0.42
C ASN A 401 13.89 30.43 -1.10
N PRO A 402 15.21 30.17 -1.20
CA PRO A 402 16.13 31.14 -1.81
C PRO A 402 15.87 31.37 -3.30
N ASP A 403 15.23 30.40 -3.97
CA ASP A 403 14.98 30.43 -5.41
C ASP A 403 13.54 30.89 -5.76
N GLU A 404 12.65 30.99 -4.77
CA GLU A 404 11.24 31.33 -4.96
C GLU A 404 10.68 32.18 -3.80
N ALA A 405 10.59 33.49 -4.02
CA ALA A 405 10.07 34.49 -3.07
C ALA A 405 8.62 34.23 -2.57
N PHE A 406 7.91 33.30 -3.21
CA PHE A 406 6.53 32.95 -2.93
C PHE A 406 6.37 31.63 -2.17
N SER A 407 7.45 31.00 -1.71
CA SER A 407 7.38 29.79 -0.91
C SER A 407 8.29 29.80 0.31
N THR A 408 7.87 29.04 1.33
CA THR A 408 8.65 28.84 2.56
C THR A 408 8.52 27.41 3.05
N THR A 409 9.59 26.91 3.66
CA THR A 409 9.59 25.68 4.43
C THR A 409 9.33 25.99 5.90
N LEU A 410 8.43 25.24 6.54
CA LEU A 410 8.09 25.36 7.95
C LEU A 410 8.37 24.06 8.68
N ARG A 411 8.86 24.16 9.92
CA ARG A 411 8.95 23.06 10.88
C ARG A 411 7.96 23.32 12.01
N LEU A 412 7.02 22.40 12.18
CA LEU A 412 5.88 22.52 13.07
C LEU A 412 5.93 21.44 14.15
N LYS A 413 5.40 21.77 15.33
CA LYS A 413 5.20 20.85 16.44
C LYS A 413 3.86 21.14 17.12
N TRP A 414 3.22 20.09 17.64
CA TRP A 414 2.07 20.23 18.54
C TRP A 414 2.11 19.18 19.65
N THR A 415 1.20 19.31 20.61
CA THR A 415 0.85 18.26 21.57
C THR A 415 -0.20 17.35 20.95
N ILE A 416 0.02 16.04 21.03
CA ILE A 416 -0.90 15.03 20.50
C ILE A 416 -2.29 15.14 21.12
N SER A 417 -3.30 14.74 20.35
CA SER A 417 -4.64 14.48 20.88
C SER A 417 -4.59 13.39 21.95
N SER A 418 -5.45 13.51 22.96
CA SER A 418 -5.68 12.45 23.95
C SER A 418 -6.59 11.32 23.42
N SER A 419 -7.20 11.49 22.24
CA SER A 419 -7.98 10.46 21.56
C SER A 419 -7.09 9.57 20.68
N PRO A 420 -7.55 8.37 20.29
CA PRO A 420 -6.91 7.61 19.22
C PRO A 420 -6.84 8.42 17.92
N VAL A 421 -5.67 8.45 17.28
CA VAL A 421 -5.42 9.21 16.04
C VAL A 421 -4.78 8.28 15.01
N LEU A 422 -5.31 8.31 13.80
CA LEU A 422 -4.72 7.70 12.62
C LEU A 422 -3.59 8.57 12.07
N TYR A 423 -3.87 9.86 11.85
CA TYR A 423 -2.90 10.90 11.51
C TYR A 423 -3.46 12.30 11.80
N TYR A 424 -2.60 13.31 11.68
CA TYR A 424 -2.98 14.72 11.68
C TYR A 424 -2.92 15.26 10.26
N ASN A 425 -3.96 15.93 9.80
CA ASN A 425 -3.87 16.76 8.59
C ASN A 425 -3.27 18.12 8.97
N VAL A 426 -2.43 18.65 8.09
CA VAL A 426 -1.81 19.97 8.22
C VAL A 426 -2.25 20.83 7.04
N PHE A 427 -2.72 22.04 7.32
CA PHE A 427 -3.18 22.98 6.30
C PHE A 427 -2.51 24.34 6.43
N HIS A 428 -2.29 24.98 5.29
CA HIS A 428 -2.08 26.42 5.18
C HIS A 428 -3.43 27.10 5.06
N ARG A 429 -3.69 28.14 5.84
CA ARG A 429 -4.87 28.99 5.68
C ARG A 429 -4.49 30.44 5.43
N ARG A 430 -5.39 31.13 4.74
CA ARG A 430 -5.29 32.57 4.48
C ARG A 430 -5.31 33.42 5.74
N ASP A 431 -6.23 33.14 6.66
CA ASP A 431 -6.46 33.95 7.86
C ASP A 431 -6.87 33.08 9.06
N ALA A 432 -7.09 33.71 10.22
CA ALA A 432 -7.49 33.08 11.48
C ALA A 432 -9.02 32.86 11.64
N GLY A 433 -9.85 33.27 10.67
CA GLY A 433 -11.31 33.14 10.73
C GLY A 433 -11.80 31.69 10.64
N ALA A 434 -12.87 31.34 11.34
CA ALA A 434 -13.48 30.02 11.19
C ALA A 434 -14.00 29.84 9.75
N GLY A 435 -13.66 28.70 9.12
CA GLY A 435 -14.02 28.43 7.73
C GLY A 435 -13.18 29.17 6.68
N SER A 436 -12.06 29.79 7.08
CA SER A 436 -11.09 30.35 6.13
C SER A 436 -10.66 29.27 5.12
N PRO A 437 -10.57 29.59 3.81
CA PRO A 437 -10.05 28.67 2.82
C PRO A 437 -8.68 28.11 3.24
N ARG A 438 -8.50 26.82 3.02
CA ARG A 438 -7.33 26.08 3.50
C ARG A 438 -6.80 25.14 2.42
N VAL A 439 -5.48 25.08 2.30
CA VAL A 439 -4.75 24.20 1.40
C VAL A 439 -4.09 23.09 2.21
N TRP A 440 -4.32 21.84 1.85
CA TRP A 440 -3.67 20.69 2.49
C TRP A 440 -2.18 20.67 2.14
N LEU A 441 -1.34 20.64 3.17
CA LEU A 441 0.12 20.59 3.05
C LEU A 441 0.68 19.17 3.21
N GLY A 442 -0.10 18.30 3.85
CA GLY A 442 0.32 16.94 4.17
C GLY A 442 -0.40 16.40 5.40
N ALA A 443 -0.06 15.16 5.74
CA ALA A 443 -0.48 14.54 6.97
C ALA A 443 0.63 13.69 7.58
N THR A 444 0.55 13.41 8.87
CA THR A 444 1.55 12.64 9.61
C THR A 444 0.92 11.98 10.83
N ALA A 445 1.33 10.75 11.15
CA ALA A 445 0.96 10.10 12.42
C ALA A 445 1.74 10.68 13.62
N ASN A 446 2.75 11.50 13.36
CA ASN A 446 3.59 12.12 14.37
C ASN A 446 3.05 13.49 14.79
N ASN A 447 3.61 14.09 15.84
CA ASN A 447 3.29 15.43 16.31
C ASN A 447 4.27 16.51 15.85
N TYR A 448 5.01 16.21 14.79
CA TYR A 448 5.92 17.10 14.10
C TYR A 448 5.71 16.98 12.60
N PHE A 449 5.85 18.08 11.89
CA PHE A 449 5.72 18.11 10.43
C PHE A 449 6.63 19.15 9.81
N VAL A 450 7.27 18.79 8.69
CA VAL A 450 8.01 19.74 7.85
C VAL A 450 7.18 19.98 6.60
N ALA A 451 6.58 21.17 6.51
CA ALA A 451 5.90 21.62 5.30
C ALA A 451 6.95 22.22 4.36
N GLN A 452 7.33 21.51 3.30
CA GLN A 452 8.49 21.86 2.47
C GLN A 452 8.23 23.06 1.54
N ASP A 453 7.02 23.22 1.03
CA ASP A 453 6.71 24.21 -0.01
C ASP A 453 5.37 24.91 0.27
N VAL A 454 5.30 25.66 1.38
CA VAL A 454 4.13 26.47 1.70
C VAL A 454 4.13 27.70 0.79
N ARG A 455 3.25 27.69 -0.20
CA ARG A 455 3.17 28.70 -1.26
C ARG A 455 2.17 29.80 -0.95
N ARG A 456 2.50 31.02 -1.36
CA ARG A 456 1.62 32.19 -1.32
C ARG A 456 0.44 32.00 -2.25
N PHE A 457 -0.73 32.34 -1.76
CA PHE A 457 -1.93 32.45 -2.54
C PHE A 457 -2.33 33.90 -2.80
N GLY A 458 -2.53 34.24 -4.09
CA GLY A 458 -2.93 35.57 -4.48
C GLY A 458 -1.99 36.63 -3.89
N THR A 459 -2.56 37.63 -3.21
CA THR A 459 -1.83 38.78 -2.66
C THR A 459 -1.58 38.70 -1.16
N GLU A 460 -1.69 37.53 -0.51
CA GLU A 460 -1.51 37.42 0.94
C GLU A 460 -0.05 37.72 1.35
N SER A 461 0.14 38.49 2.42
CA SER A 461 1.49 38.82 2.93
C SER A 461 1.97 37.86 4.00
N ASP A 462 1.04 37.19 4.66
CA ASP A 462 1.26 36.23 5.73
C ASP A 462 0.28 35.06 5.61
N GLY A 463 0.48 34.03 6.43
CA GLY A 463 -0.38 32.85 6.46
C GLY A 463 -0.41 32.18 7.83
N PHE A 464 -1.43 31.35 8.02
CA PHE A 464 -1.68 30.62 9.26
C PHE A 464 -1.56 29.11 9.02
N ILE A 465 -1.17 28.37 10.04
CA ILE A 465 -1.15 26.91 9.98
C ILE A 465 -2.26 26.34 10.85
N GLU A 466 -2.91 25.32 10.33
CA GLU A 466 -3.95 24.58 11.00
C GLU A 466 -3.60 23.09 11.06
N VAL A 467 -3.86 22.47 12.20
CA VAL A 467 -3.71 21.02 12.40
C VAL A 467 -5.00 20.46 12.99
N GLU A 468 -5.53 19.42 12.37
CA GLU A 468 -6.67 18.64 12.89
C GLU A 468 -6.26 17.17 13.08
N ALA A 469 -6.80 16.54 14.12
CA ALA A 469 -6.63 15.11 14.34
C ALA A 469 -7.68 14.32 13.54
N VAL A 470 -7.25 13.26 12.87
CA VAL A 470 -8.12 12.30 12.17
C VAL A 470 -8.09 10.98 12.93
N GLY A 471 -9.25 10.51 13.37
CA GLY A 471 -9.42 9.26 14.12
C GLY A 471 -9.39 8.03 13.22
N PRO A 472 -9.28 6.81 13.80
CA PRO A 472 -9.29 5.56 13.05
C PRO A 472 -10.53 5.33 12.18
N ASP A 473 -11.67 5.96 12.49
CA ASP A 473 -12.92 5.90 11.73
C ASP A 473 -13.15 7.10 10.79
N HIS A 474 -12.11 7.91 10.58
CA HIS A 474 -12.14 9.20 9.88
C HIS A 474 -13.00 10.29 10.54
N GLY A 475 -13.31 10.18 11.84
CA GLY A 475 -13.76 11.33 12.62
C GLY A 475 -12.66 12.40 12.67
N VAL A 476 -13.05 13.68 12.57
CA VAL A 476 -12.10 14.80 12.51
C VAL A 476 -12.35 15.74 13.68
N SER A 477 -11.30 16.10 14.40
CA SER A 477 -11.38 17.05 15.52
C SER A 477 -11.73 18.45 15.04
N THR A 478 -12.13 19.32 15.96
CA THR A 478 -11.96 20.76 15.70
C THR A 478 -10.48 21.05 15.44
N PRO A 479 -10.15 21.92 14.47
CA PRO A 479 -8.77 22.24 14.20
C PRO A 479 -8.13 23.09 15.30
N THR A 480 -6.81 22.98 15.44
CA THR A 480 -5.97 23.93 16.17
C THR A 480 -5.22 24.81 15.19
N THR A 481 -5.37 26.12 15.33
CA THR A 481 -4.72 27.11 14.48
C THR A 481 -3.63 27.84 15.25
N THR A 482 -2.57 28.24 14.57
CA THR A 482 -1.54 29.12 15.14
C THR A 482 -2.15 30.45 15.61
N PRO A 483 -1.78 30.98 16.78
CA PRO A 483 -2.43 32.15 17.39
C PRO A 483 -2.15 33.46 16.65
N SER A 484 -1.14 33.48 15.78
CA SER A 484 -0.77 34.61 14.93
C SER A 484 -0.32 34.12 13.56
N ALA A 485 -0.12 35.06 12.63
CA ALA A 485 0.58 34.81 11.37
C ALA A 485 1.89 34.04 11.64
N THR A 486 2.05 32.91 10.96
CA THR A 486 3.15 31.96 11.21
C THR A 486 4.38 32.32 10.38
N PHE A 487 4.17 32.84 9.18
CA PHE A 487 5.23 33.21 8.25
C PHE A 487 4.79 34.43 7.43
N GLN A 488 5.77 35.07 6.83
CA GLN A 488 5.58 36.19 5.92
C GLN A 488 6.24 35.81 4.60
N PHE A 489 5.60 36.22 3.51
CA PHE A 489 6.14 36.09 2.17
C PHE A 489 6.81 37.40 1.76
N GLU A 490 7.85 37.33 0.92
CA GLU A 490 8.57 38.52 0.42
C GLU A 490 7.63 39.48 -0.34
N PRO A 491 7.79 40.81 -0.20
CA PRO A 491 7.04 41.78 -1.00
C PRO A 491 7.15 41.45 -2.50
N TYR A 492 6.07 41.57 -3.26
CA TYR A 492 6.04 41.25 -4.70
C TYR A 492 7.25 41.83 -5.46
N PRO A 493 8.13 41.01 -6.06
CA PRO A 493 8.99 41.47 -7.12
C PRO A 493 8.23 41.41 -8.46
N ASN A 494 8.52 42.34 -9.35
CA ASN A 494 7.91 42.45 -10.67
C ASN A 494 8.09 41.15 -11.51
N LEU A 495 6.97 40.45 -11.70
CA LEU A 495 6.56 39.28 -12.50
C LEU A 495 7.57 38.55 -13.44
N HIS A 496 7.83 37.27 -13.15
CA HIS A 496 8.15 36.24 -14.17
C HIS A 496 7.61 34.81 -13.89
N ARG A 497 6.91 34.53 -12.77
CA ARG A 497 6.32 33.19 -12.48
C ARG A 497 4.90 33.26 -11.92
N PRO A 498 3.99 32.31 -12.26
CA PRO A 498 2.58 32.39 -11.89
C PRO A 498 2.32 32.06 -10.41
N LEU A 499 1.35 32.77 -9.83
CA LEU A 499 0.70 32.46 -8.55
C LEU A 499 -0.11 31.17 -8.66
N ILE A 500 -0.36 30.47 -7.54
CA ILE A 500 -1.42 29.44 -7.52
C ILE A 500 -2.77 30.17 -7.68
N THR A 501 -3.64 29.66 -8.57
CA THR A 501 -4.85 30.38 -9.02
C THR A 501 -6.14 30.06 -8.24
N SER A 502 -6.16 29.04 -7.38
CA SER A 502 -7.30 28.73 -6.48
C SER A 502 -6.85 28.22 -5.09
N TYR A 503 -7.49 28.71 -4.02
CA TYR A 503 -7.38 28.18 -2.65
C TYR A 503 -8.06 26.82 -2.54
#